data_AF-A0A3D5VEH4-F1
#
_entry.id   AF-A0A3D5VEH4-F1
#
_cell.length_a   1.000
_cell.length_b   1.000
_cell.length_c   1.000
_cell.angle_alpha   90.00
_cell.angle_beta   90.00
_cell.angle_gamma   90.00
#
_symmetry.space_group_name_H-M   'P 1'
#
loop_
_entity.id
_entity.type
_entity.pdbx_description
1 polymer ?
#
loop_
_entity_poly.entity_id
_entity_poly.type
_entity_poly.pdbx_seq_one_letter_code
_entity_poly.pdbx_strand_id
1 'polypeptide(L)'
;PGGNIHDRLVEVLTKSPYAKTAPRYAGGKKFKTPGKVWEKPVVLIINENSFSDAEIFPNLFKELKLGKVIGMPTSGSVIGTGHVYFMDGSSMRMPSNGWYNLNNVNMEGNGAEPDIYVEPTPKQIIADDDIQLQRAVEELKKELEE
;
A
#
# COMPACT_ATOMS: atom_id res chain seq x y z
N PRO A 1 6.40 -9.89 0.89
CA PRO A 1 5.52 -10.67 1.80
C PRO A 1 4.88 -9.75 2.84
N GLY A 2 3.69 -10.10 3.35
CA GLY A 2 2.88 -9.26 4.24
C GLY A 2 3.45 -8.99 5.64
N GLY A 3 2.57 -8.86 6.62
CA GLY A 3 2.89 -8.29 7.93
C GLY A 3 1.64 -7.84 8.66
N ASN A 4 1.67 -6.64 9.25
CA ASN A 4 0.55 -6.06 10.00
C ASN A 4 0.62 -4.54 10.15
N ILE A 5 1.20 -3.82 9.18
CA ILE A 5 1.45 -2.38 9.28
C ILE A 5 0.65 -1.55 8.27
N HIS A 6 -0.24 -2.16 7.48
CA HIS A 6 -1.08 -1.43 6.51
C HIS A 6 -1.77 -0.21 7.14
N ASP A 7 -2.34 -0.34 8.35
CA ASP A 7 -3.01 0.76 9.05
C ASP A 7 -2.06 1.94 9.30
N ARG A 8 -0.82 1.65 9.72
CA ARG A 8 0.19 2.70 9.94
C ARG A 8 0.59 3.39 8.63
N LEU A 9 0.65 2.64 7.53
CA LEU A 9 0.91 3.22 6.21
C LEU A 9 -0.23 4.14 5.77
N VAL A 10 -1.48 3.70 5.97
CA VAL A 10 -2.68 4.52 5.72
C VAL A 10 -2.65 5.80 6.57
N GLU A 11 -2.34 5.69 7.86
CA GLU A 11 -2.21 6.86 8.75
C GLU A 11 -1.15 7.84 8.24
N VAL A 12 0.01 7.37 7.81
CA VAL A 12 1.08 8.23 7.29
C VAL A 12 0.66 8.96 6.02
N LEU A 13 0.01 8.25 5.10
CA LEU A 13 -0.37 8.78 3.78
C LEU A 13 -1.60 9.69 3.83
N THR A 14 -2.51 9.48 4.79
CA THR A 14 -3.72 10.31 4.96
C THR A 14 -3.51 11.51 5.87
N LYS A 15 -2.38 11.55 6.60
CA LYS A 15 -2.08 12.62 7.55
C LYS A 15 -1.95 13.98 6.84
N SER A 16 -2.85 14.89 7.17
CA SER A 16 -2.88 16.25 6.62
C SER A 16 -2.65 17.31 7.69
N PRO A 17 -1.97 18.44 7.37
CA PRO A 17 -1.87 19.57 8.27
C PRO A 17 -3.24 20.18 8.54
N TYR A 18 -3.57 20.40 9.82
CA TYR A 18 -4.87 20.93 10.24
C TYR A 18 -4.78 22.34 10.84
N ALA A 19 -3.57 22.82 11.17
CA ALA A 19 -3.39 24.15 11.72
C ALA A 19 -2.04 24.76 11.33
N LYS A 20 -1.81 26.00 11.76
CA LYS A 20 -0.50 26.66 11.67
C LYS A 20 -0.06 27.17 13.04
N THR A 21 1.20 26.94 13.41
CA THR A 21 1.82 27.47 14.65
C THR A 21 2.79 28.59 14.30
N ALA A 22 3.00 29.53 15.23
CA ALA A 22 3.95 30.63 15.07
C ALA A 22 4.80 30.75 16.35
N PRO A 23 6.08 30.34 16.32
CA PRO A 23 6.98 30.57 17.45
C PRO A 23 7.16 32.07 17.71
N ARG A 24 7.23 32.47 18.98
CA ARG A 24 7.37 33.88 19.39
C ARG A 24 8.55 34.59 18.71
N TYR A 25 9.64 33.88 18.48
CA TYR A 25 10.89 34.42 17.92
C TYR A 25 11.03 34.21 16.41
N ALA A 26 10.02 33.67 15.72
CA ALA A 26 10.07 33.38 14.29
C ALA A 26 9.68 34.58 13.39
N GLY A 27 9.64 35.80 13.93
CA GLY A 27 9.29 37.00 13.16
C GLY A 27 7.91 36.94 12.50
N GLY A 28 6.94 36.27 13.13
CA GLY A 28 5.58 36.09 12.59
C GLY A 28 5.44 34.97 11.54
N LYS A 29 6.52 34.25 11.20
CA LYS A 29 6.45 33.10 10.29
C LYS A 29 5.59 31.99 10.90
N LYS A 30 4.64 31.49 10.10
CA LYS A 30 3.72 30.41 10.45
C LYS A 30 4.17 29.09 9.81
N PHE A 31 4.08 28.00 10.55
CA PHE A 31 4.44 26.65 10.09
C PHE A 31 3.21 25.74 10.17
N LYS A 32 3.00 24.91 9.15
CA LYS A 32 1.93 23.89 9.14
C LYS A 32 2.15 22.90 10.30
N THR A 33 1.07 22.47 10.95
CA THR A 33 1.09 21.41 11.96
C THR A 33 0.01 20.37 11.70
N PRO A 34 0.34 19.06 11.79
CA PRO A 34 1.68 18.50 11.90
C PRO A 34 2.55 18.89 10.69
N GLY A 35 3.85 19.14 10.92
CA GLY A 35 4.77 19.56 9.86
C GLY A 35 5.39 18.41 9.07
N LYS A 36 5.31 17.18 9.60
CA LYS A 36 5.78 15.95 8.95
C LYS A 36 4.58 15.23 8.34
N VAL A 37 4.23 15.63 7.13
CA VAL A 37 3.14 15.07 6.32
C VAL A 37 3.62 14.89 4.89
N TRP A 38 3.00 13.97 4.16
CA TRP A 38 3.21 13.84 2.73
C TRP A 38 2.07 14.55 2.00
N GLU A 39 2.40 15.56 1.19
CA GLU A 39 1.42 16.37 0.44
C GLU A 39 1.59 16.25 -1.07
N LYS A 40 2.43 15.31 -1.54
CA LYS A 40 2.72 15.10 -2.96
C LYS A 40 1.97 13.87 -3.49
N PRO A 41 1.82 13.73 -4.81
CA PRO A 41 1.23 12.52 -5.37
C PRO A 41 2.03 11.26 -5.00
N VAL A 42 1.33 10.13 -4.96
CA VAL A 42 1.89 8.81 -4.63
C VAL A 42 1.38 7.81 -5.66
N VAL A 43 2.26 6.92 -6.08
CA VAL A 43 1.90 5.72 -6.83
C VAL A 43 2.36 4.50 -6.04
N LEU A 44 1.59 3.43 -6.12
CA LEU A 44 1.88 2.17 -5.45
C LEU A 44 2.19 1.11 -6.52
N ILE A 45 3.34 0.45 -6.39
CA ILE A 45 3.71 -0.67 -7.26
C ILE A 45 3.34 -1.98 -6.56
N ILE A 46 2.68 -2.89 -7.27
CA ILE A 46 2.27 -4.20 -6.78
C ILE A 46 2.65 -5.30 -7.77
N ASN A 47 2.77 -6.52 -7.27
CA ASN A 47 2.95 -7.69 -8.12
C ASN A 47 2.33 -8.94 -7.50
N GLU A 48 2.46 -10.06 -8.20
CA GLU A 48 1.94 -11.38 -7.80
C GLU A 48 2.56 -11.91 -6.50
N ASN A 49 3.70 -11.36 -6.06
CA ASN A 49 4.37 -11.73 -4.81
C ASN A 49 3.90 -10.89 -3.60
N SER A 50 3.05 -9.89 -3.81
CA SER A 50 2.34 -9.19 -2.75
C SER A 50 1.26 -10.10 -2.18
N PHE A 51 1.42 -10.47 -0.92
CA PHE A 51 0.62 -11.48 -0.23
C PHE A 51 0.28 -11.01 1.19
N SER A 52 -0.90 -11.38 1.72
CA SER A 52 -1.38 -11.05 3.07
C SER A 52 -1.49 -9.54 3.28
N ASP A 53 -0.83 -8.96 4.28
CA ASP A 53 -0.87 -7.51 4.55
C ASP A 53 -0.42 -6.65 3.36
N ALA A 54 0.50 -7.19 2.54
CA ALA A 54 0.97 -6.54 1.32
C ALA A 54 -0.08 -6.54 0.19
N GLU A 55 -1.20 -7.26 0.36
CA GLU A 55 -2.38 -7.24 -0.51
C GLU A 55 -3.55 -6.44 0.10
N ILE A 56 -3.70 -6.48 1.44
CA ILE A 56 -4.67 -5.64 2.15
C ILE A 56 -4.37 -4.16 1.85
N PHE A 57 -3.11 -3.75 1.94
CA PHE A 57 -2.73 -2.36 1.76
C PHE A 57 -3.07 -1.80 0.35
N PRO A 58 -2.75 -2.46 -0.78
CA PRO A 58 -3.19 -2.02 -2.10
C PRO A 58 -4.71 -1.86 -2.25
N ASN A 59 -5.51 -2.81 -1.73
CA ASN A 59 -6.96 -2.70 -1.74
C ASN A 59 -7.42 -1.43 -0.99
N LEU A 60 -6.88 -1.19 0.21
CA LEU A 60 -7.19 0.02 0.97
C LEU A 60 -6.70 1.29 0.28
N PHE A 61 -5.52 1.26 -0.33
CA PHE A 61 -4.92 2.38 -1.06
C PHE A 61 -5.84 2.86 -2.19
N LYS A 62 -6.45 1.91 -2.92
CA LYS A 62 -7.45 2.19 -3.97
C LYS A 62 -8.76 2.74 -3.39
N GLU A 63 -9.33 2.06 -2.39
CA GLU A 63 -10.60 2.47 -1.77
C GLU A 63 -10.51 3.90 -1.16
N LEU A 64 -9.37 4.23 -0.58
CA LEU A 64 -9.08 5.55 0.00
C LEU A 64 -8.62 6.60 -1.03
N LYS A 65 -8.47 6.21 -2.30
CA LYS A 65 -8.05 7.08 -3.41
C LYS A 65 -6.73 7.80 -3.13
N LEU A 66 -5.76 7.09 -2.56
CA LEU A 66 -4.46 7.66 -2.16
C LEU A 66 -3.51 7.87 -3.36
N GLY A 67 -3.82 7.28 -4.50
CA GLY A 67 -3.02 7.36 -5.73
C GLY A 67 -3.37 6.23 -6.69
N LYS A 68 -2.55 6.07 -7.73
CA LYS A 68 -2.69 4.97 -8.69
C LYS A 68 -1.88 3.75 -8.27
N VAL A 69 -2.43 2.57 -8.53
CA VAL A 69 -1.77 1.28 -8.36
C VAL A 69 -1.28 0.76 -9.71
N ILE A 70 -0.02 0.33 -9.80
CA ILE A 70 0.66 -0.05 -11.04
C ILE A 70 1.33 -1.41 -10.86
N GLY A 71 1.30 -2.26 -11.89
CA GLY A 71 2.04 -3.52 -11.91
C GLY A 71 1.17 -4.71 -12.26
N MET A 72 1.31 -5.81 -11.52
CA MET A 72 0.57 -7.06 -11.71
C MET A 72 -0.43 -7.30 -10.58
N PRO A 73 -1.56 -7.98 -10.81
CA PRO A 73 -2.50 -8.36 -9.76
C PRO A 73 -1.82 -9.14 -8.63
N THR A 74 -2.24 -8.91 -7.40
CA THR A 74 -1.74 -9.65 -6.23
C THR A 74 -2.40 -11.03 -6.10
N SER A 75 -1.97 -11.85 -5.15
CA SER A 75 -2.30 -13.29 -5.12
C SER A 75 -3.73 -13.66 -4.69
N GLY A 76 -4.49 -12.75 -4.09
CA GLY A 76 -5.82 -13.04 -3.51
C GLY A 76 -5.74 -13.80 -2.18
N SER A 77 -4.74 -13.54 -1.33
CA SER A 77 -4.50 -14.34 -0.12
C SER A 77 -4.32 -13.47 1.12
N VAL A 78 -5.41 -13.22 1.83
CA VAL A 78 -5.52 -12.30 2.96
C VAL A 78 -6.13 -12.93 4.21
N ILE A 79 -6.41 -14.24 4.22
CA ILE A 79 -6.85 -14.89 5.47
C ILE A 79 -5.80 -14.69 6.57
N GLY A 80 -6.20 -13.97 7.63
CA GLY A 80 -5.44 -13.84 8.85
C GLY A 80 -5.31 -15.20 9.53
N THR A 81 -4.15 -15.46 10.12
CA THR A 81 -3.83 -16.77 10.70
C THR A 81 -3.25 -16.64 12.10
N GLY A 82 -3.52 -17.63 12.96
CA GLY A 82 -2.86 -17.79 14.25
C GLY A 82 -2.15 -19.13 14.38
N HIS A 83 -1.45 -19.35 15.49
CA HIS A 83 -0.87 -20.65 15.82
C HIS A 83 -1.70 -21.34 16.91
N VAL A 84 -1.93 -22.63 16.74
CA VAL A 84 -2.37 -23.55 17.80
C VAL A 84 -1.17 -24.42 18.17
N TYR A 85 -0.93 -24.58 19.47
CA TYR A 85 0.19 -25.36 20.00
C TYR A 85 -0.34 -26.64 20.64
N PHE A 86 0.33 -27.77 20.39
CA PHE A 86 -0.05 -29.09 20.90
C PHE A 86 0.84 -29.50 22.08
N MET A 87 0.39 -30.53 22.83
CA MET A 87 1.09 -31.00 24.04
C MET A 87 2.48 -31.58 23.77
N ASP A 88 2.74 -32.04 22.54
CA ASP A 88 4.05 -32.56 22.11
C ASP A 88 5.02 -31.44 21.69
N GLY A 89 4.63 -30.17 21.83
CA GLY A 89 5.41 -29.00 21.43
C GLY A 89 5.33 -28.63 19.95
N SER A 90 4.59 -29.40 19.14
CA SER A 90 4.32 -29.05 17.75
C SER A 90 3.32 -27.89 17.66
N SER A 91 3.24 -27.24 16.49
CA SER A 91 2.24 -26.19 16.23
C SER A 91 1.64 -26.30 14.84
N MET A 92 0.41 -25.83 14.70
CA MET A 92 -0.30 -25.72 13.42
C MET A 92 -0.76 -24.28 13.22
N ARG A 93 -0.51 -23.75 12.02
CA ARG A 93 -1.01 -22.44 11.62
C ARG A 93 -2.45 -22.58 11.13
N MET A 94 -3.37 -21.90 11.80
CA MET A 94 -4.80 -22.00 11.55
C MET A 94 -5.32 -20.71 10.90
N PRO A 95 -6.16 -20.80 9.85
CA PRO A 95 -6.90 -19.65 9.34
C PRO A 95 -7.90 -19.15 10.38
N SER A 96 -8.08 -17.83 10.49
CA SER A 96 -8.95 -17.22 11.49
C SER A 96 -9.86 -16.13 10.91
N ASN A 97 -9.31 -15.11 10.26
CA ASN A 97 -10.06 -13.89 9.92
C ASN A 97 -10.06 -13.65 8.42
N GLY A 98 -11.25 -13.51 7.83
CA GLY A 98 -11.40 -13.04 6.45
C GLY A 98 -11.37 -11.50 6.39
N TRP A 99 -10.93 -10.98 5.24
CA TRP A 99 -10.91 -9.54 4.96
C TRP A 99 -11.96 -9.20 3.91
N TYR A 100 -12.72 -8.15 4.17
CA TYR A 100 -13.80 -7.67 3.33
C TYR A 100 -13.70 -6.16 3.20
N ASN A 101 -14.07 -5.60 2.05
CA ASN A 101 -14.23 -4.15 1.95
C ASN A 101 -15.55 -3.69 2.62
N LEU A 102 -15.77 -2.37 2.68
CA LEU A 102 -16.97 -1.79 3.31
C LEU A 102 -18.28 -2.16 2.59
N ASN A 103 -18.19 -2.65 1.36
CA ASN A 103 -19.33 -3.17 0.59
C ASN A 103 -19.53 -4.69 0.80
N ASN A 104 -18.84 -5.30 1.76
CA ASN A 104 -18.83 -6.73 2.07
C ASN A 104 -18.31 -7.63 0.92
N VAL A 105 -17.50 -7.08 0.01
CA VAL A 105 -16.82 -7.88 -1.00
C VAL A 105 -15.62 -8.57 -0.35
N ASN A 106 -15.57 -9.90 -0.47
CA ASN A 106 -14.47 -10.72 0.05
C ASN A 106 -13.18 -10.43 -0.73
N MET A 107 -12.09 -10.12 -0.03
CA MET A 107 -10.77 -9.92 -0.63
C MET A 107 -10.03 -11.25 -0.83
N GLU A 108 -10.37 -12.31 -0.10
CA GLU A 108 -9.78 -13.63 -0.34
C GLU A 108 -10.22 -14.18 -1.71
N GLY A 109 -9.25 -14.66 -2.48
CA GLY A 109 -9.41 -15.09 -3.87
C GLY A 109 -9.62 -13.95 -4.87
N ASN A 110 -9.66 -12.70 -4.41
CA ASN A 110 -9.86 -11.50 -5.23
C ASN A 110 -8.70 -10.53 -4.97
N GLY A 111 -7.54 -10.82 -5.58
CA GLY A 111 -6.34 -10.01 -5.44
C GLY A 111 -6.57 -8.53 -5.80
N ALA A 112 -5.73 -7.66 -5.27
CA ALA A 112 -5.76 -6.25 -5.62
C ALA A 112 -5.38 -6.08 -7.10
N GLU A 113 -6.32 -5.57 -7.88
CA GLU A 113 -6.10 -5.26 -9.29
C GLU A 113 -5.35 -3.92 -9.44
N PRO A 114 -4.34 -3.83 -10.31
CA PRO A 114 -3.70 -2.56 -10.62
C PRO A 114 -4.65 -1.65 -11.41
N ASP A 115 -4.49 -0.33 -11.26
CA ASP A 115 -5.14 0.64 -12.15
C ASP A 115 -4.44 0.68 -13.51
N ILE A 116 -3.14 0.42 -13.53
CA ILE A 116 -2.32 0.29 -14.74
C ILE A 116 -1.60 -1.05 -14.71
N TYR A 117 -2.08 -1.98 -15.52
CA TYR A 117 -1.46 -3.28 -15.70
C TYR A 117 -0.11 -3.17 -16.43
N VAL A 118 0.94 -3.75 -15.86
CA VAL A 118 2.29 -3.77 -16.43
C VAL A 118 2.93 -5.13 -16.15
N GLU A 119 3.09 -5.93 -17.20
CA GLU A 119 3.68 -7.26 -17.13
C GLU A 119 5.12 -7.26 -17.67
N PRO A 120 6.14 -7.48 -16.82
CA PRO A 120 7.52 -7.57 -17.27
C PRO A 120 7.78 -8.91 -17.96
N THR A 121 8.43 -8.87 -19.12
CA THR A 121 8.88 -10.10 -19.79
C THR A 121 10.07 -10.72 -19.04
N PRO A 122 10.28 -12.05 -19.13
CA PRO A 122 11.46 -12.69 -18.53
C PRO A 122 12.78 -12.05 -18.96
N LYS A 123 12.87 -11.59 -20.23
CA LYS A 123 14.04 -10.89 -20.74
C LYS A 123 14.29 -9.57 -20.01
N GLN A 124 13.24 -8.80 -19.73
CA GLN A 124 13.34 -7.53 -19.00
C GLN A 124 13.74 -7.77 -17.54
N ILE A 125 13.15 -8.77 -16.89
CA ILE A 125 13.52 -9.15 -15.52
C ILE A 125 15.00 -9.55 -15.44
N ILE A 126 15.48 -10.38 -16.37
CA ILE A 126 16.89 -10.81 -16.42
C ILE A 126 17.83 -9.64 -16.71
N ALA A 127 17.37 -8.65 -17.47
CA ALA A 127 18.15 -7.46 -17.83
C ALA A 127 18.07 -6.33 -16.78
N ASP A 128 17.36 -6.52 -15.65
CA ASP A 128 17.08 -5.50 -14.64
C ASP A 128 16.38 -4.24 -15.21
N ASP A 129 15.58 -4.44 -16.27
CA ASP A 129 14.76 -3.42 -16.90
C ASP A 129 13.40 -3.33 -16.20
N ASP A 130 13.35 -2.59 -15.09
CA ASP A 130 12.14 -2.41 -14.28
C ASP A 130 11.12 -1.49 -14.94
N ILE A 131 10.35 -2.06 -15.87
CA ILE A 131 9.29 -1.34 -16.57
C ILE A 131 8.13 -0.89 -15.67
N GLN A 132 7.92 -1.54 -14.51
CA GLN A 132 6.87 -1.13 -13.57
C GLN A 132 7.29 0.18 -12.89
N LEU A 133 8.55 0.26 -12.46
CA LEU A 133 9.12 1.48 -11.89
C LEU A 133 9.18 2.61 -12.92
N GLN A 134 9.63 2.33 -14.14
CA GLN A 134 9.64 3.33 -15.21
C GLN A 134 8.23 3.90 -15.44
N ARG A 135 7.23 3.02 -15.54
CA ARG A 135 5.83 3.44 -15.70
C ARG A 135 5.33 4.27 -14.51
N ALA A 136 5.69 3.90 -13.30
CA ALA A 136 5.35 4.65 -12.08
C ALA A 136 5.96 6.06 -12.07
N VAL A 137 7.22 6.19 -12.48
CA VAL A 137 7.90 7.48 -12.60
C VAL A 137 7.27 8.35 -13.69
N GLU A 138 6.94 7.78 -14.85
CA GLU A 138 6.22 8.50 -15.91
C GLU A 138 4.89 9.05 -15.42
N GLU A 139 4.14 8.26 -14.66
CA GLU A 139 2.83 8.66 -14.17
C GLU A 139 2.93 9.77 -13.12
N LEU A 140 3.88 9.66 -12.19
CA LEU A 140 4.15 10.73 -11.22
C LEU A 140 4.60 12.03 -11.89
N LYS A 141 5.39 11.96 -12.98
CA LYS A 141 5.81 13.17 -13.71
C LYS A 141 4.62 13.91 -14.30
N LYS A 142 3.64 13.20 -14.87
CA LYS A 142 2.41 13.81 -15.39
C LYS A 142 1.62 14.51 -14.29
N GLU A 143 1.42 13.84 -13.15
CA GLU A 143 0.69 14.42 -12.01
C GLU A 143 1.40 15.61 -11.35
N LEU A 144 2.70 15.80 -11.61
CA LEU A 144 3.47 16.96 -11.13
C LEU A 144 3.50 18.13 -12.13
N GLU A 145 3.20 17.88 -13.40
CA GLU A 145 3.11 18.91 -14.45
C GLU A 145 1.72 19.56 -14.52
N GLU A 146 0.70 18.91 -13.96
CA GLU A 146 -0.66 19.44 -13.73
C GLU A 146 -0.73 20.42 -12.53
#